data_AF-A0A1Q7I4U9-F1
#
_entry.id   AF-A0A1Q7I4U9-F1
#
_cell.length_a   1.000
_cell.length_b   1.000
_cell.length_c   1.000
_cell.angle_alpha   90.00
_cell.angle_beta   90.00
_cell.angle_gamma   90.00
#
_symmetry.space_group_name_H-M   'P 1'
#
loop_
_entity.id
_entity.type
_entity.pdbx_description
1 polymer ?
#
loop_
_entity_poly.entity_id
_entity_poly.type
_entity_poly.pdbx_seq_one_letter_code
_entity_poly.pdbx_strand_id
1 'polypeptide(L)'
;MLLGGYFGVWIPAAKAWELPLDAEALGAAGLGLGCGVVGLLPSSRCGVCDTAHIMRYLAEESSAQCGPCFFGLRALSDACSRVAERGTNRDDIARLKRWAVEVQGRGACKHPDGAVMFLRSALSTFSEEFATHPAHWRQQPA
;
A
#
# COMPACT_ATOMS: atom_id res chain seq x y z
N MET A 1 -6.96 -1.16 -9.03
CA MET A 1 -7.30 0.29 -9.00
C MET A 1 -6.99 0.81 -7.61
N LEU A 2 -6.50 2.05 -7.50
CA LEU A 2 -6.26 2.74 -6.25
C LEU A 2 -7.40 3.74 -6.03
N LEU A 3 -8.14 3.60 -4.94
CA LEU A 3 -9.28 4.46 -4.60
C LEU A 3 -8.96 5.28 -3.36
N GLY A 4 -9.08 6.61 -3.45
CA GLY A 4 -8.89 7.53 -2.33
C GLY A 4 -7.47 8.06 -2.13
N GLY A 5 -6.64 7.99 -3.18
CA GLY A 5 -5.24 8.43 -3.13
C GLY A 5 -4.32 7.49 -2.35
N TYR A 6 -3.16 7.99 -1.89
CA TYR A 6 -2.13 7.16 -1.25
C TYR A 6 -2.45 6.73 0.18
N PHE A 7 -3.43 7.36 0.84
CA PHE A 7 -4.04 6.85 2.07
C PHE A 7 -5.33 6.07 1.83
N GLY A 8 -5.65 5.85 0.56
CA GLY A 8 -6.74 5.02 0.12
C GLY A 8 -6.35 3.54 0.08
N VAL A 9 -7.07 2.78 -0.75
CA VAL A 9 -6.90 1.32 -0.84
C VAL A 9 -6.75 0.85 -2.28
N TRP A 10 -5.93 -0.18 -2.45
CA TRP A 10 -6.01 -1.04 -3.61
C TRP A 10 -7.29 -1.86 -3.58
N ILE A 11 -7.95 -1.92 -4.73
CA ILE A 11 -9.14 -2.73 -4.97
C ILE A 11 -9.04 -3.38 -6.36
N PRO A 12 -9.46 -4.65 -6.51
CA PRO A 12 -9.56 -5.30 -7.81
C PRO A 12 -10.41 -4.47 -8.78
N ALA A 13 -9.92 -4.27 -10.01
CA ALA A 13 -10.58 -3.39 -10.98
C ALA A 13 -12.04 -3.82 -11.28
N ALA A 14 -12.28 -5.12 -11.40
CA ALA A 14 -13.63 -5.66 -11.63
C ALA A 14 -14.61 -5.26 -10.52
N LYS A 15 -14.22 -5.45 -9.25
CA LYS A 15 -15.04 -5.04 -8.09
C LYS A 15 -15.26 -3.53 -8.07
N ALA A 16 -14.24 -2.76 -8.43
CA ALA A 16 -14.32 -1.31 -8.38
C ALA A 16 -15.24 -0.71 -9.47
N TRP A 17 -15.37 -1.38 -10.61
CA TRP A 17 -16.22 -0.98 -11.72
C TRP A 17 -17.72 -1.12 -11.43
N GLU A 18 -18.09 -1.97 -10.46
CA GLU A 18 -19.46 -2.19 -10.03
C GLU A 18 -19.94 -1.17 -8.99
N LEU A 19 -19.03 -0.34 -8.46
CA LEU A 19 -19.33 0.58 -7.37
C LEU A 19 -19.62 1.98 -7.91
N PRO A 20 -20.66 2.67 -7.39
CA PRO A 20 -20.86 4.08 -7.70
C PRO A 20 -19.73 4.93 -7.12
N LEU A 21 -19.33 5.97 -7.85
CA LEU A 21 -18.39 6.99 -7.34
C LEU A 21 -19.14 7.97 -6.43
N ASP A 22 -19.59 7.47 -5.29
CA ASP A 22 -20.33 8.21 -4.26
C ASP A 22 -19.76 7.86 -2.87
N ALA A 23 -19.59 8.88 -2.02
CA ALA A 23 -18.91 8.70 -0.74
C ALA A 23 -19.71 7.83 0.24
N GLU A 24 -21.04 7.94 0.25
CA GLU A 24 -21.90 7.18 1.15
C GLU A 24 -21.97 5.71 0.73
N ALA A 25 -22.19 5.46 -0.56
CA ALA A 25 -22.23 4.12 -1.12
C ALA A 25 -20.88 3.38 -0.99
N LEU A 26 -19.76 4.07 -1.22
CA LEU A 26 -18.43 3.52 -0.95
C LEU A 26 -18.23 3.24 0.54
N GLY A 27 -18.68 4.15 1.41
CA GLY A 27 -18.65 3.95 2.87
C GLY A 27 -19.41 2.71 3.32
N ALA A 28 -20.61 2.48 2.75
CA ALA A 28 -21.42 1.28 3.01
C ALA A 28 -20.71 -0.01 2.56
N ALA A 29 -19.84 0.06 1.55
CA ALA A 29 -19.00 -1.05 1.09
C ALA A 29 -17.68 -1.20 1.89
N GLY A 30 -17.47 -0.40 2.94
CA GLY A 30 -16.25 -0.38 3.75
C GLY A 30 -15.05 0.27 3.06
N LEU A 31 -15.30 1.12 2.06
CA LEU A 31 -14.29 1.85 1.30
C LEU A 31 -14.38 3.35 1.60
N GLY A 32 -13.29 4.08 1.36
CA GLY A 32 -13.26 5.54 1.50
C GLY A 32 -12.96 6.21 0.17
N LEU A 33 -13.75 7.22 -0.20
CA LEU A 33 -13.43 8.07 -1.36
C LEU A 33 -12.20 8.96 -1.12
N GLY A 34 -11.86 9.21 0.16
CA GLY A 34 -10.66 9.95 0.55
C GLY A 34 -10.61 11.34 -0.10
N CYS A 35 -9.50 11.65 -0.77
CA CYS A 35 -9.32 12.90 -1.51
C CYS A 35 -9.94 12.90 -2.92
N GLY A 36 -10.78 11.92 -3.27
CA GLY A 36 -11.42 11.81 -4.59
C GLY A 36 -10.48 11.37 -5.71
N VAL A 37 -9.26 10.94 -5.39
CA VAL A 37 -8.28 10.46 -6.37
C VAL A 37 -8.52 8.99 -6.69
N VAL A 38 -8.67 8.70 -7.98
CA VAL A 38 -8.75 7.34 -8.53
C VAL A 38 -7.53 7.09 -9.42
N GLY A 39 -6.70 6.12 -9.03
CA GLY A 39 -5.52 5.70 -9.77
C GLY A 39 -5.75 4.37 -10.51
N LEU A 40 -5.40 4.33 -11.79
CA LEU A 40 -5.46 3.11 -12.60
C LEU A 40 -4.07 2.48 -12.67
N LEU A 41 -4.00 1.19 -12.32
CA LEU A 41 -2.80 0.38 -12.51
C LEU A 41 -2.96 -0.39 -13.83
N PRO A 42 -2.21 -0.05 -14.89
CA PRO A 42 -2.27 -0.79 -16.15
C PRO A 42 -1.71 -2.21 -15.95
N SER A 43 -2.19 -3.17 -16.76
CA SER A 43 -1.74 -4.57 -16.70
C SER A 43 -0.26 -4.77 -17.04
N SER A 44 0.38 -3.79 -17.67
CA SER A 44 1.82 -3.77 -17.95
C SER A 44 2.70 -3.38 -16.74
N ARG A 45 2.09 -2.93 -15.63
CA ARG A 45 2.79 -2.57 -14.39
C ARG A 45 2.46 -3.57 -13.29
N CYS A 46 3.43 -3.87 -12.43
CA CYS A 46 3.23 -4.77 -11.31
C CYS A 46 2.86 -4.00 -10.03
N GLY A 47 1.77 -4.43 -9.39
CA GLY A 47 1.20 -3.79 -8.21
C GLY A 47 2.10 -3.85 -6.97
N VAL A 48 2.97 -4.86 -6.86
CA VAL A 48 3.95 -4.95 -5.76
C VAL A 48 4.99 -3.83 -5.87
N CYS A 49 5.48 -3.55 -7.08
CA CYS A 49 6.45 -2.47 -7.27
C CYS A 49 5.79 -1.09 -7.07
N ASP A 50 4.59 -0.88 -7.60
CA ASP A 50 3.87 0.38 -7.38
C ASP A 50 3.53 0.61 -5.91
N THR A 51 3.19 -0.46 -5.18
CA THR A 51 3.02 -0.39 -3.73
C THR A 51 4.31 0.02 -3.04
N ALA A 52 5.44 -0.56 -3.40
CA ALA A 52 6.74 -0.19 -2.83
C ALA A 52 7.16 1.25 -3.17
N HIS A 53 6.86 1.75 -4.38
CA HIS A 53 7.07 3.16 -4.73
C HIS A 53 6.26 4.10 -3.84
N ILE A 54 4.96 3.82 -3.67
CA ILE A 54 4.08 4.64 -2.84
C ILE A 54 4.49 4.54 -1.36
N MET A 55 4.83 3.35 -0.86
CA MET A 55 5.32 3.19 0.52
C MET A 55 6.62 3.96 0.77
N ARG A 56 7.52 4.01 -0.22
CA ARG A 56 8.74 4.83 -0.14
C ARG A 56 8.41 6.31 -0.06
N TYR A 57 7.55 6.80 -0.95
CA TYR A 57 7.06 8.18 -0.92
C TYR A 57 6.43 8.52 0.45
N LEU A 58 5.54 7.68 0.97
CA LEU A 58 4.90 7.91 2.27
C LEU A 58 5.89 7.90 3.44
N ALA A 59 6.96 7.13 3.37
CA ALA A 59 8.02 7.17 4.39
C ALA A 59 8.86 8.46 4.28
N GLU A 60 9.17 8.91 3.06
CA GLU A 60 9.95 10.13 2.79
C GLU A 60 9.19 11.41 3.18
N GLU A 61 7.88 11.46 2.96
CA GLU A 61 7.01 12.58 3.33
C GLU A 61 6.62 12.60 4.83
N SER A 62 7.21 11.71 5.62
CA SER A 62 6.95 11.69 7.06
C SER A 62 7.68 12.83 7.77
N SER A 63 6.98 13.53 8.67
CA SER A 63 7.62 14.49 9.58
C SER A 63 8.54 13.85 10.63
N ALA A 64 8.51 12.51 10.74
CA ALA A 64 9.35 11.71 11.63
C ALA A 64 9.26 12.07 13.13
N GLN A 65 8.19 12.74 13.56
CA GLN A 65 8.00 13.22 14.94
C GLN A 65 7.63 12.13 15.96
N CYS A 66 7.21 10.94 15.50
CA CYS A 66 6.81 9.84 16.38
C CYS A 66 7.52 8.54 16.00
N GLY A 67 7.69 7.64 16.98
CA GLY A 67 8.35 6.34 16.77
C GLY A 67 7.78 5.52 15.60
N PRO A 68 6.44 5.42 15.42
CA PRO A 68 5.87 4.72 14.27
C PRO A 68 6.22 5.34 12.91
N CYS A 69 6.40 6.65 12.84
CA CYS A 69 6.90 7.29 11.63
C CYS A 69 8.40 7.03 11.43
N PHE A 70 9.21 7.30 12.45
CA PHE A 70 10.68 7.23 12.34
C PHE A 70 11.19 5.79 12.14
N PHE A 71 10.64 4.83 12.88
CA PHE A 71 11.04 3.43 12.83
C PHE A 71 10.07 2.59 11.97
N GLY A 72 8.77 2.72 12.22
CA GLY A 72 7.74 1.84 11.63
C GLY A 72 7.59 2.00 10.12
N LEU A 73 7.27 3.22 9.65
CA LEU A 73 7.07 3.47 8.21
C LEU A 73 8.33 3.23 7.40
N ARG A 74 9.49 3.59 7.94
CA ARG A 74 10.76 3.30 7.30
C ARG A 74 10.98 1.79 7.15
N ALA A 75 10.76 1.01 8.21
CA ALA A 75 10.89 -0.45 8.16
C ALA A 75 9.91 -1.11 7.17
N LEU A 76 8.67 -0.61 7.11
CA LEU A 76 7.65 -1.07 6.16
C LEU A 76 8.05 -0.73 4.71
N SER A 77 8.49 0.50 4.46
CA SER A 77 8.99 0.94 3.15
C SER A 77 10.19 0.11 2.68
N ASP A 78 11.17 -0.09 3.56
CA ASP A 78 12.37 -0.88 3.26
C ASP A 78 12.02 -2.34 2.95
N ALA A 79 11.06 -2.93 3.68
CA ALA A 79 10.59 -4.28 3.42
C ALA A 79 9.84 -4.39 2.09
N CYS A 80 8.98 -3.42 1.74
CA CYS A 80 8.32 -3.38 0.44
C CYS A 80 9.35 -3.28 -0.69
N SER A 81 10.33 -2.39 -0.53
CA SER A 81 11.42 -2.19 -1.50
C SER A 81 12.24 -3.47 -1.70
N ARG A 82 12.58 -4.18 -0.61
CA ARG A 82 13.28 -5.47 -0.71
C ARG A 82 12.49 -6.51 -1.49
N VAL A 83 11.18 -6.65 -1.24
CA VAL A 83 10.33 -7.61 -1.98
C VAL A 83 10.30 -7.25 -3.47
N ALA A 84 10.17 -5.97 -3.79
CA ALA A 84 10.06 -5.54 -5.17
C ALA A 84 11.40 -5.66 -5.93
N GLU A 85 12.52 -5.33 -5.28
CA GLU A 85 13.87 -5.40 -5.87
C GLU A 85 14.42 -6.83 -5.95
N ARG A 86 14.22 -7.64 -4.91
CA ARG A 86 14.89 -8.94 -4.74
C ARG A 86 13.96 -10.13 -4.92
N GLY A 87 12.66 -9.88 -5.12
CA GLY A 87 11.63 -10.91 -5.16
C GLY A 87 11.14 -11.31 -3.77
N THR A 88 10.15 -12.20 -3.74
CA THR A 88 9.50 -12.63 -2.50
C THR A 88 10.48 -13.30 -1.54
N ASN A 89 10.47 -12.81 -0.30
CA ASN A 89 11.08 -13.47 0.85
C ASN A 89 10.02 -13.65 1.94
N ARG A 90 9.85 -14.89 2.44
CA ARG A 90 8.87 -15.22 3.48
C ARG A 90 9.01 -14.37 4.74
N ASP A 91 10.24 -14.05 5.15
CA ASP A 91 10.50 -13.25 6.34
C ASP A 91 10.07 -11.80 6.13
N ASP A 92 10.28 -11.24 4.94
CA ASP A 92 9.82 -9.89 4.61
C ASP A 92 8.29 -9.81 4.54
N ILE A 93 7.62 -10.81 3.97
CA ILE A 93 6.14 -10.88 4.00
C ILE A 93 5.62 -11.00 5.43
N ALA A 94 6.24 -11.83 6.27
CA ALA A 94 5.87 -11.97 7.68
C ALA A 94 6.08 -10.66 8.46
N ARG A 95 7.20 -9.96 8.21
CA ARG A 95 7.49 -8.64 8.78
C ARG A 95 6.47 -7.61 8.37
N LEU A 96 6.14 -7.51 7.07
CA LEU A 96 5.13 -6.56 6.57
C LEU A 96 3.78 -6.77 7.26
N LYS A 97 3.31 -8.02 7.35
CA LYS A 97 2.04 -8.36 8.02
C LYS A 97 2.06 -8.00 9.51
N ARG A 98 3.14 -8.33 10.23
CA ARG A 98 3.27 -8.05 11.65
C ARG A 98 3.37 -6.55 11.92
N TRP A 99 4.28 -5.86 11.25
CA TRP A 99 4.55 -4.43 11.48
C TRP A 99 3.38 -3.55 11.05
N ALA A 100 2.60 -3.95 10.04
CA ALA A 100 1.36 -3.26 9.69
C ALA A 100 0.40 -3.21 10.89
N VAL A 101 0.30 -4.28 11.69
CA VAL A 101 -0.53 -4.29 12.90
C VAL A 101 0.10 -3.46 14.02
N GLU A 102 1.43 -3.55 14.20
CA GLU A 102 2.13 -2.86 15.29
C GLU A 102 2.14 -1.33 15.13
N VAL A 103 2.23 -0.82 13.90
CA VAL A 103 2.28 0.62 13.60
C VAL A 103 0.91 1.29 13.76
N GLN A 104 -0.17 0.57 13.46
CA GLN A 104 -1.52 1.12 13.45
C GLN A 104 -1.93 1.70 14.82
N GLY A 105 -2.46 2.92 14.81
CA GLY A 105 -3.02 3.62 15.96
C GLY A 105 -2.01 4.24 16.92
N ARG A 106 -0.70 4.16 16.61
CA ARG A 106 0.37 4.61 17.53
C ARG A 106 1.02 5.93 17.12
N GLY A 107 0.65 6.49 15.98
CA GLY A 107 1.21 7.73 15.45
C GLY A 107 0.75 8.97 16.20
N ALA A 108 1.55 10.04 16.15
CA ALA A 108 1.12 11.37 16.59
C ALA A 108 0.05 11.99 15.67
N CYS A 109 -0.07 11.50 14.43
CA CYS A 109 -1.11 11.85 13.47
C CYS A 109 -1.59 10.60 12.71
N LYS A 110 -2.49 10.78 11.74
CA LYS A 110 -3.07 9.70 10.92
C LYS A 110 -2.23 9.27 9.71
N HIS A 111 -1.08 9.90 9.47
CA HIS A 111 -0.14 9.51 8.41
C HIS A 111 0.27 8.02 8.46
N PRO A 112 0.78 7.48 9.59
CA PRO A 112 1.13 6.07 9.67
C PRO A 112 -0.08 5.14 9.54
N ASP A 113 -1.26 5.56 10.00
CA ASP A 113 -2.50 4.79 9.85
C ASP A 113 -2.89 4.66 8.37
N GLY A 114 -2.82 5.77 7.62
CA GLY A 114 -3.09 5.79 6.18
C GLY A 114 -2.13 4.91 5.39
N ALA A 115 -0.82 5.00 5.67
CA ALA A 115 0.19 4.17 5.02
C ALA A 115 0.02 2.66 5.31
N VAL A 116 -0.33 2.31 6.56
CA VAL A 116 -0.63 0.92 6.93
C VAL A 116 -1.90 0.42 6.25
N MET A 117 -2.97 1.23 6.20
CA MET A 117 -4.20 0.87 5.50
C MET A 117 -3.92 0.57 4.02
N PHE A 118 -3.18 1.46 3.37
CA PHE A 118 -2.73 1.28 1.99
C PHE A 118 -1.95 -0.03 1.82
N LEU A 119 -0.91 -0.27 2.63
CA LEU A 119 -0.12 -1.50 2.55
C LEU A 119 -0.95 -2.76 2.77
N ARG A 120 -1.86 -2.76 3.75
CA ARG A 120 -2.74 -3.91 4.02
C ARG A 120 -3.64 -4.23 2.83
N SER A 121 -4.18 -3.20 2.18
CA SER A 121 -4.97 -3.39 0.96
C SER A 121 -4.14 -3.96 -0.19
N ALA A 122 -2.85 -3.58 -0.28
CA ALA A 122 -1.93 -4.12 -1.27
C ALA A 122 -1.64 -5.61 -1.04
N LEU A 123 -1.32 -5.99 0.20
CA LEU A 123 -1.07 -7.38 0.60
C LEU A 123 -2.28 -8.30 0.38
N SER A 124 -3.49 -7.74 0.42
CA SER A 124 -4.72 -8.47 0.11
C SER A 124 -5.01 -8.52 -1.39
N THR A 125 -4.92 -7.38 -2.09
CA THR A 125 -5.30 -7.27 -3.50
C THR A 125 -4.31 -7.97 -4.42
N PHE A 126 -3.01 -7.90 -4.10
CA PHE A 126 -1.92 -8.49 -4.87
C PHE A 126 -1.32 -9.70 -4.14
N SER A 127 -2.15 -10.45 -3.42
CA SER A 127 -1.66 -11.50 -2.52
C SER A 127 -0.85 -12.60 -3.23
N GLU A 128 -1.26 -12.96 -4.45
CA GLU A 128 -0.56 -13.93 -5.29
C GLU A 128 0.77 -13.34 -5.78
N GLU A 129 0.76 -12.10 -6.27
CA GLU A 129 1.95 -11.42 -6.77
C GLU A 129 2.97 -11.19 -5.64
N PHE A 130 2.54 -10.88 -4.42
CA PHE A 130 3.43 -10.83 -3.26
C PHE A 130 3.99 -12.20 -2.86
N ALA A 131 3.27 -13.29 -3.13
CA ALA A 131 3.71 -14.65 -2.79
C ALA A 131 4.74 -15.21 -3.76
N THR A 132 4.71 -14.80 -5.03
CA THR A 132 5.59 -15.32 -6.09
C THR A 132 6.33 -14.23 -6.85
N HIS A 133 6.55 -13.06 -6.25
CA HIS A 133 7.13 -11.90 -6.91
C HIS A 133 8.55 -12.20 -7.42
N PRO A 134 8.84 -12.09 -8.72
CA PRO A 134 10.19 -12.19 -9.24
C PRO A 134 10.95 -10.87 -9.07
N ALA A 135 12.28 -10.91 -9.00
CA ALA A 135 13.10 -9.69 -8.92
C ALA A 135 13.09 -8.92 -10.25
N HIS A 136 12.23 -7.89 -10.38
CA HIS A 136 12.07 -7.14 -11.64
C HIS A 136 11.83 -5.62 -11.48
N TRP A 137 12.07 -5.04 -10.29
CA TRP A 137 11.85 -3.61 -10.01
C TRP A 137 12.34 -2.64 -11.11
N ARG A 138 13.57 -2.83 -11.60
CA ARG A 138 14.21 -1.95 -12.60
C ARG A 138 13.68 -2.12 -14.02
N GLN A 139 12.81 -3.10 -14.26
CA GLN A 139 12.29 -3.45 -15.58
C GLN A 139 10.89 -2.87 -15.83
N GLN A 140 10.34 -2.11 -14.87
CA GLN A 140 9.02 -1.51 -15.06
C GLN A 140 9.07 -0.31 -16.02
N PRO A 141 8.12 -0.21 -16.97
CA PRO A 141 7.98 0.98 -17.79
C PRO A 141 7.64 2.19 -16.91
N ALA A 142 8.23 3.34 -17.26
CA ALA A 142 7.99 4.62 -16.58
C ALA A 142 6.52 5.04 -16.64
#